data_AF-A0A976KYI5-F1
#
_entry.id   AF-A0A976KYI5-F1
#
_cell.length_a   1.000
_cell.length_b   1.000
_cell.length_c   1.000
_cell.angle_alpha   90.00
_cell.angle_beta   90.00
_cell.angle_gamma   90.00
#
_symmetry.space_group_name_H-M   'P 1'
#
loop_
_entity.id
_entity.type
_entity.pdbx_description
1 polymer ?
#
loop_
_entity_poly.entity_id
_entity_poly.type
_entity_poly.pdbx_seq_one_letter_code
_entity_poly.pdbx_strand_id
1 'polypeptide(L)'
;MRDPENKALRRLATPSGGWRGDEHQLRVAAAEEAGLDKQEAELEVFTEAFKASMVVEDPEDKAIVLRGRTVLDARQLSRSLRPTLRFLKLAENLVGLRVHDGTFELRVSAKAAETASPTLDSAKVALRVMVGFGVVGLMLTQVGQAAAAITWGVGLVVAGWVLRSGLVSGRAMLAARLAVSLAMLAQAEQLVLPLAGAGAPDGGAGGGS
;
A
#
# COMPACT_ATOMS: atom_id res chain seq x y z
N MET A 1 -18.85 -34.05 -15.34
CA MET A 1 -19.10 -32.85 -14.52
C MET A 1 -17.74 -32.26 -14.17
N ARG A 2 -17.48 -31.01 -14.55
CA ARG A 2 -16.18 -30.33 -14.43
C ARG A 2 -16.14 -29.57 -13.10
N ASP A 3 -15.14 -29.82 -12.27
CA ASP A 3 -14.94 -29.16 -10.98
C ASP A 3 -14.69 -27.65 -11.14
N PRO A 4 -15.46 -26.78 -10.46
CA PRO A 4 -15.19 -25.34 -10.42
C PRO A 4 -13.87 -25.01 -9.69
N GLU A 5 -13.36 -25.91 -8.84
CA GLU A 5 -12.12 -25.73 -8.07
C GLU A 5 -10.85 -25.68 -8.95
N ASN A 6 -10.86 -26.38 -10.09
CA ASN A 6 -9.70 -26.47 -10.98
C ASN A 6 -9.50 -25.19 -11.84
N LYS A 7 -10.52 -24.34 -11.93
CA LYS A 7 -10.46 -23.07 -12.70
C LYS A 7 -9.80 -21.95 -11.90
N ALA A 8 -9.93 -21.95 -10.57
CA ALA A 8 -9.25 -21.02 -9.68
C ALA A 8 -7.75 -21.35 -9.55
N LEU A 9 -7.41 -22.63 -9.44
CA LEU A 9 -6.02 -23.11 -9.40
C LEU A 9 -5.28 -22.89 -10.73
N ARG A 10 -5.95 -23.05 -11.89
CA ARG A 10 -5.35 -22.74 -13.19
C ARG A 10 -5.10 -21.25 -13.44
N ARG A 11 -5.83 -20.35 -12.77
CA ARG A 11 -5.57 -18.90 -12.83
C ARG A 11 -4.39 -18.47 -11.96
N LEU A 12 -3.95 -19.32 -11.02
CA LEU A 12 -2.76 -19.10 -10.18
C LEU A 12 -1.46 -19.57 -10.85
N ALA A 13 -1.53 -20.17 -12.05
CA ALA A 13 -0.40 -20.83 -12.73
C ALA A 13 0.04 -20.13 -14.03
N THR A 14 -0.17 -18.82 -14.17
CA THR A 14 0.39 -18.05 -15.29
C THR A 14 1.32 -16.96 -14.73
N PRO A 15 2.64 -17.23 -14.61
CA PRO A 15 3.58 -16.26 -14.08
C PRO A 15 4.02 -15.33 -15.21
N SER A 16 3.53 -14.09 -15.22
CA SER A 16 4.00 -13.07 -16.17
C SER A 16 4.45 -11.80 -15.43
N GLY A 17 5.77 -11.72 -15.21
CA GLY A 17 6.58 -10.50 -15.04
C GLY A 17 6.75 -9.96 -13.61
N GLY A 18 7.86 -10.29 -12.92
CA GLY A 18 8.03 -10.05 -11.49
C GLY A 18 9.45 -9.85 -10.96
N TRP A 19 9.57 -9.19 -9.80
CA TRP A 19 10.81 -8.91 -9.04
C TRP A 19 11.85 -10.03 -9.17
N ARG A 20 12.91 -9.76 -9.92
CA ARG A 20 14.07 -10.65 -10.04
C ARG A 20 15.10 -10.21 -9.00
N GLY A 21 15.55 -11.12 -8.14
CA GLY A 21 16.57 -10.82 -7.11
C GLY A 21 17.85 -10.18 -7.68
N ASP A 22 18.09 -10.37 -8.98
CA ASP A 22 19.19 -9.74 -9.73
C ASP A 22 19.02 -8.22 -9.85
N GLU A 23 17.79 -7.70 -10.00
CA GLU A 23 17.52 -6.25 -10.06
C GLU A 23 17.82 -5.57 -8.72
N HIS A 24 17.59 -6.27 -7.61
CA HIS A 24 17.94 -5.79 -6.27
C HIS A 24 19.45 -5.61 -6.13
N GLN A 25 20.24 -6.63 -6.50
CA GLN A 25 21.71 -6.55 -6.43
C GLN A 25 22.24 -5.42 -7.33
N LEU A 26 21.67 -5.26 -8.53
CA LEU A 26 22.07 -4.20 -9.46
C LEU A 26 21.74 -2.79 -8.93
N ARG A 27 20.58 -2.58 -8.31
CA ARG A 27 20.21 -1.27 -7.75
C ARG A 27 21.00 -0.92 -6.51
N VAL A 28 21.28 -1.89 -5.65
CA VAL A 28 22.11 -1.70 -4.46
C VAL A 28 23.56 -1.41 -4.86
N ALA A 29 24.10 -2.11 -5.86
CA ALA A 29 25.43 -1.84 -6.40
C ALA A 29 25.52 -0.46 -7.06
N ALA A 30 24.50 -0.05 -7.83
CA ALA A 30 24.45 1.28 -8.44
C ALA A 30 24.37 2.41 -7.39
N ALA A 31 23.64 2.18 -6.29
CA ALA A 31 23.58 3.12 -5.17
C ALA A 31 24.93 3.25 -4.44
N GLU A 32 25.64 2.12 -4.26
CA GLU A 32 26.99 2.08 -3.70
C GLU A 32 27.99 2.84 -4.59
N GLU A 33 27.92 2.66 -5.91
CA GLU A 33 28.73 3.41 -6.89
C GLU A 33 28.42 4.91 -6.92
N ALA A 34 27.16 5.29 -6.62
CA ALA A 34 26.73 6.69 -6.52
C ALA A 34 27.06 7.34 -5.17
N GLY A 35 27.67 6.59 -4.22
CA GLY A 35 27.99 7.08 -2.87
C GLY A 35 26.77 7.28 -1.97
N LEU A 36 25.64 6.63 -2.30
CA LEU A 36 24.42 6.64 -1.49
C LEU A 36 24.49 5.56 -0.39
N ASP A 37 23.70 5.73 0.67
CA ASP A 37 23.63 4.75 1.75
C ASP A 37 22.99 3.44 1.25
N LYS A 38 23.79 2.37 1.27
CA LYS A 38 23.41 1.02 0.85
C LYS A 38 22.18 0.49 1.60
N GLN A 39 22.08 0.78 2.89
CA GLN A 39 20.99 0.30 3.73
C GLN A 39 19.67 1.02 3.40
N GLU A 40 19.74 2.31 3.13
CA GLU A 40 18.55 3.10 2.74
C GLU A 40 18.05 2.67 1.36
N ALA A 41 18.96 2.47 0.39
CA ALA A 41 18.62 1.98 -0.95
C ALA A 41 17.99 0.58 -0.92
N GLU A 42 18.51 -0.33 -0.10
CA GLU A 42 17.96 -1.68 0.09
C GLU A 42 16.54 -1.64 0.69
N LEU A 43 16.34 -0.81 1.73
CA LEU A 43 15.03 -0.63 2.35
C LEU A 43 13.99 -0.07 1.36
N GLU A 44 14.39 0.91 0.54
CA GLU A 44 13.53 1.50 -0.48
C GLU A 44 13.12 0.46 -1.52
N VAL A 45 14.08 -0.31 -2.03
CA VAL A 45 13.83 -1.38 -3.02
C VAL A 45 12.88 -2.44 -2.46
N PHE A 46 13.09 -2.89 -1.21
CA PHE A 46 12.17 -3.83 -0.56
C PHE A 46 10.78 -3.23 -0.34
N THR A 47 10.71 -1.96 0.07
CA THR A 47 9.43 -1.27 0.30
C THR A 47 8.61 -1.19 -0.98
N GLU A 48 9.23 -0.81 -2.10
CA GLU A 48 8.55 -0.77 -3.40
C GLU A 48 8.12 -2.16 -3.88
N ALA A 49 8.96 -3.17 -3.68
CA ALA A 49 8.64 -4.54 -4.05
C ALA A 49 7.46 -5.12 -3.23
N PHE A 50 7.38 -4.82 -1.93
CA PHE A 50 6.23 -5.21 -1.11
C PHE A 50 4.96 -4.41 -1.43
N LYS A 51 5.08 -3.14 -1.83
CA LYS A 51 3.92 -2.37 -2.35
C LYS A 51 3.38 -3.00 -3.62
N ALA A 52 4.26 -3.40 -4.54
CA ALA A 52 3.88 -4.04 -5.80
C ALA A 52 3.20 -5.40 -5.61
N SER A 53 3.58 -6.16 -4.56
CA SER A 53 2.97 -7.46 -4.25
C SER A 53 1.73 -7.37 -3.34
N MET A 54 1.29 -6.16 -3.01
CA MET A 54 0.17 -5.92 -2.10
C MET A 54 -1.09 -5.51 -2.85
N VAL A 55 -2.19 -6.16 -2.50
CA VAL A 55 -3.53 -5.76 -2.90
C VAL A 55 -4.12 -4.92 -1.78
N VAL A 56 -4.20 -3.60 -2.02
CA VAL A 56 -4.71 -2.64 -1.04
C VAL A 56 -6.20 -2.84 -0.80
N GLU A 57 -6.96 -3.41 -1.74
CA GLU A 57 -8.38 -3.73 -1.59
C GLU A 57 -8.74 -5.00 -2.36
N ASP A 58 -8.88 -6.10 -1.62
CA ASP A 58 -9.34 -7.37 -2.17
C ASP A 58 -10.81 -7.28 -2.59
N PRO A 59 -11.18 -7.73 -3.81
CA PRO A 59 -12.56 -7.62 -4.30
C PRO A 59 -13.56 -8.48 -3.54
N GLU A 60 -13.13 -9.55 -2.84
CA GLU A 60 -14.03 -10.48 -2.16
C GLU A 60 -14.44 -10.00 -0.76
N ASP A 61 -13.47 -9.57 0.04
CA ASP A 61 -13.67 -9.25 1.46
C ASP A 61 -13.19 -7.85 1.87
N LYS A 62 -12.71 -7.06 0.89
CA LYS A 62 -12.11 -5.74 1.13
C LYS A 62 -10.93 -5.80 2.10
N ALA A 63 -10.25 -6.94 2.25
CA ALA A 63 -9.02 -7.02 3.04
C ALA A 63 -7.87 -6.28 2.35
N ILE A 64 -6.82 -5.95 3.11
CA ILE A 64 -5.48 -5.71 2.56
C ILE A 64 -4.81 -7.07 2.51
N VAL A 65 -4.30 -7.47 1.34
CA VAL A 65 -3.65 -8.75 1.15
C VAL A 65 -2.22 -8.50 0.71
N LEU A 66 -1.27 -8.99 1.49
CA LEU A 66 0.14 -8.94 1.14
C LEU A 66 0.65 -10.36 0.91
N ARG A 67 1.37 -10.53 -0.20
CA ARG A 67 2.00 -11.79 -0.57
C ARG A 67 3.51 -11.63 -0.65
N GLY A 68 4.23 -12.64 -0.21
CA GLY A 68 5.67 -12.71 -0.36
C GLY A 68 6.18 -14.14 -0.24
N ARG A 69 7.51 -14.28 -0.27
CA ARG A 69 8.21 -15.53 -0.02
C ARG A 69 8.77 -15.55 1.39
N THR A 70 8.84 -16.72 1.98
CA THR A 70 9.45 -16.91 3.29
C THR A 70 10.06 -18.31 3.38
N VAL A 71 11.13 -18.42 4.17
CA VAL A 71 11.71 -19.70 4.57
C VAL A 71 11.13 -20.19 5.91
N LEU A 72 10.30 -19.37 6.57
CA LEU A 72 9.74 -19.65 7.88
C LEU A 72 8.43 -20.43 7.78
N ASP A 73 8.19 -21.28 8.78
CA ASP A 73 6.87 -21.87 8.97
C ASP A 73 5.84 -20.81 9.46
N ALA A 74 4.55 -21.14 9.39
CA ALA A 74 3.49 -20.21 9.78
C ALA A 74 3.58 -19.74 11.25
N ARG A 75 4.07 -20.58 12.17
CA ARG A 75 4.22 -20.22 13.59
C ARG A 75 5.41 -19.29 13.81
N GLN A 76 6.53 -19.57 13.15
CA GLN A 76 7.75 -18.77 13.18
C GLN A 76 7.51 -17.40 12.57
N LEU A 77 6.88 -17.35 11.38
CA LEU A 77 6.51 -16.10 10.74
C LEU A 77 5.51 -15.30 11.60
N SER A 78 4.51 -15.96 12.20
CA SER A 78 3.59 -15.30 13.14
C SER A 78 4.31 -14.69 14.34
N ARG A 79 5.30 -15.38 14.91
CA ARG A 79 6.11 -14.86 16.02
C ARG A 79 6.97 -13.66 15.59
N SER A 80 7.62 -13.75 14.43
CA SER A 80 8.45 -12.67 13.88
C SER A 80 7.61 -11.43 13.51
N LEU A 81 6.38 -11.62 13.04
CA LEU A 81 5.46 -10.51 12.73
C LEU A 81 4.76 -9.90 13.95
N ARG A 82 4.71 -10.59 15.09
CA ARG A 82 3.97 -10.12 16.29
C ARG A 82 4.40 -8.73 16.78
N PRO A 83 5.70 -8.38 16.88
CA PRO A 83 6.14 -7.03 17.22
C PRO A 83 5.62 -5.98 16.23
N THR A 84 5.67 -6.28 14.94
CA THR A 84 5.17 -5.43 13.85
C THR A 84 3.66 -5.20 13.95
N LEU A 85 2.88 -6.28 14.13
CA LEU A 85 1.43 -6.17 14.28
C LEU A 85 1.05 -5.35 15.52
N ARG A 86 1.78 -5.53 16.63
CA ARG A 86 1.60 -4.73 17.85
C ARG A 86 1.93 -3.26 17.63
N PHE A 87 3.02 -2.95 16.91
CA PHE A 87 3.39 -1.57 16.55
C PHE A 87 2.30 -0.90 15.72
N LEU A 88 1.73 -1.63 14.76
CA LEU A 88 0.61 -1.17 13.93
C LEU A 88 -0.73 -1.11 14.67
N LYS A 89 -0.76 -1.50 15.96
CA LYS A 89 -1.97 -1.61 16.78
C LYS A 89 -3.05 -2.50 16.14
N LEU A 90 -2.62 -3.51 15.39
CA LEU A 90 -3.52 -4.49 14.78
C LEU A 90 -3.82 -5.59 15.79
N ALA A 91 -5.10 -5.86 16.02
CA ALA A 91 -5.51 -6.96 16.86
C ALA A 91 -5.29 -8.31 16.13
N GLU A 92 -4.80 -9.32 16.85
CA GLU A 92 -4.43 -10.62 16.26
C GLU A 92 -5.61 -11.31 15.54
N ASN A 93 -6.84 -11.09 16.01
CA ASN A 93 -8.06 -11.64 15.39
C ASN A 93 -8.46 -10.96 14.07
N LEU A 94 -7.85 -9.82 13.73
CA LEU A 94 -8.11 -9.08 12.49
C LEU A 94 -7.08 -9.38 11.40
N VAL A 95 -6.14 -10.29 11.68
CA VAL A 95 -5.02 -10.65 10.82
C VAL A 95 -5.01 -12.15 10.58
N GLY A 96 -5.08 -12.56 9.32
CA GLY A 96 -4.92 -13.95 8.89
C GLY A 96 -3.54 -14.15 8.28
N LEU A 97 -2.82 -15.18 8.72
CA LEU A 97 -1.54 -15.58 8.12
C LEU A 97 -1.68 -16.99 7.55
N ARG A 98 -1.28 -17.16 6.29
CA ARG A 98 -1.15 -18.46 5.65
C ARG A 98 0.24 -18.59 5.04
N VAL A 99 0.85 -19.77 5.19
CA VAL A 99 2.13 -20.11 4.56
C VAL A 99 1.93 -21.40 3.78
N HIS A 100 2.31 -21.39 2.50
CA HIS A 100 2.25 -22.55 1.63
C HIS A 100 3.44 -22.53 0.66
N ASP A 101 4.20 -23.61 0.61
CA ASP A 101 5.27 -23.85 -0.38
C ASP A 101 6.29 -22.69 -0.48
N GLY A 102 6.75 -22.21 0.68
CA GLY A 102 7.71 -21.10 0.75
C GLY A 102 7.15 -19.73 0.36
N THR A 103 5.84 -19.63 0.19
CA THR A 103 5.11 -18.36 0.04
C THR A 103 4.25 -18.10 1.26
N PHE A 104 4.05 -16.83 1.61
CA PHE A 104 3.12 -16.42 2.65
C PHE A 104 2.10 -15.43 2.11
N GLU A 105 0.91 -15.50 2.67
CA GLU A 105 -0.15 -14.53 2.49
C GLU A 105 -0.55 -13.99 3.87
N LEU A 106 -0.39 -12.67 4.02
CA LEU A 106 -0.85 -11.90 5.18
C LEU A 106 -2.11 -11.14 4.76
N ARG A 107 -3.24 -11.49 5.36
CA ARG A 107 -4.53 -10.80 5.16
C ARG A 107 -4.84 -9.95 6.37
N VAL A 108 -5.13 -8.67 6.16
CA VAL A 108 -5.61 -7.76 7.19
C VAL A 108 -7.04 -7.37 6.86
N SER A 109 -7.97 -7.68 7.76
CA SER A 109 -9.40 -7.43 7.54
C SER A 109 -9.73 -5.97 7.23
N ALA A 110 -10.81 -5.75 6.48
CA ALA A 110 -11.30 -4.41 6.15
C ALA A 110 -11.51 -3.55 7.42
N LYS A 111 -12.05 -4.15 8.48
CA LYS A 111 -12.30 -3.48 9.77
C LYS A 111 -11.02 -2.91 10.39
N ALA A 112 -9.90 -3.64 10.34
CA ALA A 112 -8.61 -3.12 10.80
C ALA A 112 -8.13 -1.95 9.93
N ALA A 113 -8.31 -2.06 8.61
CA ALA A 113 -7.87 -1.05 7.66
C ALA A 113 -8.68 0.26 7.72
N GLU A 114 -9.97 0.18 8.07
CA GLU A 114 -10.83 1.35 8.32
C GLU A 114 -10.58 2.00 9.68
N THR A 115 -10.16 1.21 10.68
CA THR A 115 -9.83 1.71 12.01
C THR A 115 -8.43 2.34 12.07
N ALA A 116 -7.56 2.01 11.12
CA ALA A 116 -6.27 2.69 10.95
C ALA A 116 -6.55 4.13 10.51
N SER A 117 -6.44 5.05 11.47
CA SER A 117 -6.94 6.43 11.37
C SER A 117 -5.98 7.38 10.64
N PRO A 118 -6.44 7.98 9.53
CA PRO A 118 -5.93 9.27 9.05
C PRO A 118 -7.04 10.31 8.82
N THR A 119 -8.29 9.92 9.09
CA THR A 119 -9.45 10.81 8.97
C THR A 119 -9.28 12.09 9.79
N LEU A 120 -8.51 12.04 10.88
CA LEU A 120 -8.30 13.18 11.77
C LEU A 120 -7.41 14.29 11.16
N ASP A 121 -6.37 13.95 10.38
CA ASP A 121 -5.46 14.95 9.83
C ASP A 121 -6.02 15.58 8.54
N SER A 122 -6.63 14.78 7.66
CA SER A 122 -7.34 15.32 6.51
C SER A 122 -8.56 16.16 6.91
N ALA A 123 -9.27 15.79 7.98
CA ALA A 123 -10.34 16.63 8.53
C ALA A 123 -9.81 17.97 9.07
N LYS A 124 -8.66 17.98 9.77
CA LYS A 124 -8.02 19.23 10.21
C LYS A 124 -7.60 20.11 9.04
N VAL A 125 -7.03 19.54 7.98
CA VAL A 125 -6.65 20.30 6.78
C VAL A 125 -7.88 20.84 6.05
N ALA A 126 -8.91 20.03 5.85
CA ALA A 126 -10.17 20.48 5.25
C ALA A 126 -10.83 21.60 6.07
N LEU A 127 -10.78 21.50 7.41
CA LEU A 127 -11.28 22.54 8.30
C LEU A 127 -10.46 23.84 8.16
N ARG A 128 -9.12 23.76 8.12
CA ARG A 128 -8.25 24.93 7.89
C ARG A 128 -8.54 25.60 6.55
N VAL A 129 -8.77 24.81 5.50
CA VAL A 129 -9.16 25.32 4.17
C VAL A 129 -10.53 26.02 4.25
N MET A 130 -11.52 25.41 4.88
CA MET A 130 -12.84 26.04 5.06
C MET A 130 -12.77 27.35 5.85
N VAL A 131 -12.00 27.39 6.94
CA VAL A 131 -11.83 28.62 7.74
C VAL A 131 -11.11 29.70 6.93
N GLY A 132 -10.04 29.35 6.21
CA GLY A 132 -9.30 30.29 5.37
C GLY A 132 -10.17 30.90 4.27
N PHE A 133 -10.84 30.07 3.47
CA PHE A 133 -11.74 30.56 2.42
C PHE A 133 -12.99 31.23 2.98
N GLY A 134 -13.46 30.83 4.17
CA GLY A 134 -14.55 31.46 4.90
C GLY A 134 -14.23 32.92 5.25
N VAL A 135 -13.06 33.15 5.86
CA VAL A 135 -12.58 34.49 6.24
C VAL A 135 -12.30 35.36 5.03
N VAL A 136 -11.66 34.81 3.99
CA VAL A 136 -11.40 35.56 2.74
C VAL A 136 -12.72 35.92 2.04
N GLY A 137 -13.68 35.00 1.99
CA GLY A 137 -15.01 35.27 1.43
C GLY A 137 -15.77 36.35 2.22
N LEU A 138 -15.67 36.35 3.55
CA LEU A 138 -16.22 37.42 4.41
C LEU A 138 -15.58 38.79 4.14
N MET A 139 -14.28 38.85 3.83
CA MET A 139 -13.62 40.11 3.46
C MET A 139 -14.09 40.59 2.07
N LEU A 140 -14.34 39.65 1.15
CA LEU A 140 -14.79 39.94 -0.22
C LEU A 140 -16.26 40.36 -0.32
N THR A 141 -17.08 40.18 0.72
CA THR A 141 -18.47 40.69 0.71
C THR A 141 -18.52 42.22 0.61
N GLN A 142 -17.45 42.91 1.01
CA GLN A 142 -17.31 44.37 0.87
C GLN A 142 -17.04 44.79 -0.59
N VAL A 143 -16.49 43.89 -1.41
CA VAL A 143 -16.13 44.14 -2.82
C VAL A 143 -17.26 43.70 -3.76
N GLY A 144 -17.96 42.61 -3.41
CA GLY A 144 -19.13 42.16 -4.15
C GLY A 144 -19.60 40.77 -3.74
N GLN A 145 -20.92 40.57 -3.71
CA GLN A 145 -21.52 39.30 -3.30
C GLN A 145 -21.14 38.13 -4.21
N ALA A 146 -20.94 38.38 -5.50
CA ALA A 146 -20.51 37.35 -6.45
C ALA A 146 -19.09 36.84 -6.16
N ALA A 147 -18.17 37.73 -5.78
CA ALA A 147 -16.80 37.35 -5.44
C ALA A 147 -16.77 36.49 -4.17
N ALA A 148 -17.51 36.88 -3.13
CA ALA A 148 -17.66 36.10 -1.91
C ALA A 148 -18.25 34.70 -2.17
N ALA A 149 -19.30 34.61 -3.00
CA ALA A 149 -19.93 33.35 -3.36
C ALA A 149 -18.97 32.40 -4.10
N ILE A 150 -18.17 32.92 -5.03
CA ILE A 150 -17.16 32.13 -5.75
C ILE A 150 -16.09 31.62 -4.78
N THR A 151 -15.60 32.47 -3.88
CA THR A 151 -14.58 32.08 -2.90
C THR A 151 -15.08 30.99 -1.95
N TRP A 152 -16.30 31.10 -1.42
CA TRP A 152 -16.89 30.05 -0.60
C TRP A 152 -17.15 28.77 -1.39
N GLY A 153 -17.61 28.89 -2.63
CA GLY A 153 -17.81 27.74 -3.53
C GLY A 153 -16.51 26.97 -3.77
N VAL A 154 -15.43 27.67 -4.10
CA VAL A 154 -14.10 27.08 -4.28
C VAL A 154 -13.61 26.44 -2.96
N GLY A 155 -13.76 27.13 -1.83
CA GLY A 155 -13.39 26.60 -0.52
C GLY A 155 -14.09 25.29 -0.17
N LEU A 156 -15.39 25.17 -0.47
CA LEU A 156 -16.17 23.95 -0.26
C LEU A 156 -15.72 22.80 -1.17
N VAL A 157 -15.48 23.08 -2.46
CA VAL A 157 -15.00 22.07 -3.41
C VAL A 157 -13.62 21.56 -3.01
N VAL A 158 -12.70 22.44 -2.65
CA VAL A 158 -11.35 22.07 -2.21
C VAL A 158 -11.41 21.29 -0.90
N ALA A 159 -12.21 21.70 0.08
CA ALA A 159 -12.37 20.98 1.34
C ALA A 159 -12.98 19.58 1.13
N GLY A 160 -14.01 19.46 0.27
CA GLY A 160 -14.61 18.17 -0.10
C GLY A 160 -13.63 17.26 -0.83
N TRP A 161 -12.78 17.83 -1.68
CA TRP A 161 -11.71 17.09 -2.35
C TRP A 161 -10.63 16.58 -1.37
N VAL A 162 -10.22 17.41 -0.41
CA VAL A 162 -9.28 17.03 0.68
C VAL A 162 -9.88 15.94 1.58
N LEU A 163 -11.17 16.02 1.90
CA LEU A 163 -11.87 14.98 2.66
C LEU A 163 -11.95 13.67 1.86
N ARG A 164 -12.20 13.74 0.55
CA ARG A 164 -12.22 12.55 -0.34
C ARG A 164 -10.85 11.89 -0.44
N SER A 165 -9.77 12.66 -0.60
CA SER A 165 -8.41 12.10 -0.62
C SER A 165 -7.98 11.58 0.75
N GLY A 166 -8.49 12.17 1.85
CA GLY A 166 -8.31 11.69 3.21
C GLY A 166 -9.07 10.42 3.59
N LEU A 167 -10.25 10.20 3.02
CA LEU A 167 -11.02 8.96 3.18
C LEU A 167 -10.32 7.75 2.52
N VAL A 168 -9.54 8.01 1.47
CA VAL A 168 -8.70 7.00 0.79
C VAL A 168 -7.42 6.71 1.59
N SER A 169 -7.04 7.54 2.56
CA SER A 169 -5.69 7.46 3.15
C SER A 169 -5.54 6.44 4.28
N GLY A 170 -6.61 5.83 4.83
CA GLY A 170 -6.49 4.94 6.01
C GLY A 170 -5.94 3.58 5.69
N ARG A 171 -6.59 2.94 4.71
CA ARG A 171 -6.11 1.70 4.12
C ARG A 171 -4.73 1.88 3.47
N ALA A 172 -4.53 2.98 2.73
CA ALA A 172 -3.27 3.27 2.05
C ALA A 172 -2.13 3.52 3.04
N MET A 173 -2.37 4.22 4.15
CA MET A 173 -1.36 4.45 5.18
C MET A 173 -1.05 3.18 5.96
N LEU A 174 -2.06 2.34 6.26
CA LEU A 174 -1.83 1.04 6.87
C LEU A 174 -1.04 0.12 5.94
N ALA A 175 -1.40 0.09 4.66
CA ALA A 175 -0.67 -0.62 3.61
C ALA A 175 0.78 -0.14 3.52
N ALA A 176 1.02 1.17 3.45
CA ALA A 176 2.38 1.73 3.42
C ALA A 176 3.20 1.34 4.65
N ARG A 177 2.61 1.42 5.86
CA ARG A 177 3.29 1.02 7.09
C ARG A 177 3.56 -0.49 7.14
N LEU A 178 2.64 -1.31 6.63
CA LEU A 178 2.85 -2.75 6.48
C LEU A 178 4.01 -3.04 5.53
N ALA A 179 4.04 -2.42 4.35
CA ALA A 179 5.12 -2.58 3.38
C ALA A 179 6.48 -2.21 3.99
N VAL A 180 6.60 -1.04 4.63
CA VAL A 180 7.84 -0.60 5.27
C VAL A 180 8.25 -1.54 6.39
N SER A 181 7.32 -1.96 7.25
CA SER A 181 7.64 -2.85 8.37
C SER A 181 8.12 -4.24 7.92
N LEU A 182 7.60 -4.74 6.79
CA LEU A 182 8.04 -5.98 6.19
C LEU A 182 9.35 -5.82 5.44
N ALA A 183 9.58 -4.67 4.82
CA ALA A 183 10.87 -4.33 4.21
C ALA A 183 11.98 -4.26 5.28
N MET A 184 11.71 -3.67 6.45
CA MET A 184 12.65 -3.69 7.57
C MET A 184 12.91 -5.12 8.07
N LEU A 185 11.89 -5.98 8.13
CA LEU A 185 12.05 -7.38 8.52
C LEU A 185 12.85 -8.18 7.49
N ALA A 186 12.60 -7.92 6.20
CA ALA A 186 13.34 -8.50 5.09
C ALA A 186 14.81 -8.10 5.13
N GLN A 187 15.10 -6.82 5.38
CA GLN A 187 16.45 -6.30 5.48
C GLN A 187 17.19 -6.84 6.71
N ALA A 188 16.54 -6.88 7.88
CA ALA A 188 17.17 -7.27 9.13
C ALA A 188 17.40 -8.78 9.26
N GLU A 189 16.44 -9.60 8.81
CA GLU A 189 16.48 -11.05 9.03
C GLU A 189 16.67 -11.86 7.73
N GLN A 190 16.46 -11.27 6.54
CA GLN A 190 16.42 -11.97 5.23
C GLN A 190 15.40 -13.13 5.15
N LEU A 191 14.48 -13.23 6.11
CA LEU A 191 13.54 -14.35 6.25
C LEU A 191 12.26 -14.18 5.42
N VAL A 192 12.00 -12.97 4.94
CA VAL A 192 10.80 -12.58 4.21
C VAL A 192 11.22 -11.80 2.99
N LEU A 193 10.78 -12.22 1.81
CA LEU A 193 11.11 -11.58 0.53
C LEU A 193 9.84 -11.18 -0.20
N PRO A 194 9.85 -10.10 -0.98
CA PRO A 194 8.71 -9.71 -1.80
C PRO A 194 8.42 -10.76 -2.88
N LEU A 195 7.17 -10.81 -3.33
CA LEU A 195 6.75 -11.73 -4.39
C LEU A 195 7.26 -11.23 -5.75
N ALA A 196 7.75 -12.13 -6.59
CA ALA A 196 8.08 -11.78 -7.97
C ALA A 196 6.81 -11.73 -8.83
N GLY A 197 6.23 -10.55 -9.12
CA GLY A 197 5.21 -10.44 -10.20
C GLY A 197 4.24 -9.26 -10.22
N ALA A 198 4.54 -8.11 -10.88
CA ALA A 198 3.54 -7.17 -11.47
C ALA A 198 4.16 -5.89 -12.10
N GLY A 199 4.01 -5.67 -13.42
CA GLY A 199 3.97 -4.32 -14.04
C GLY A 199 4.49 -4.12 -15.47
N ALA A 200 3.65 -4.32 -16.52
CA ALA A 200 3.48 -3.43 -17.70
C ALA A 200 2.51 -4.07 -18.75
N PRO A 201 1.61 -3.28 -19.40
CA PRO A 201 0.60 -3.78 -20.35
C PRO A 201 1.13 -3.92 -21.78
N ASP A 202 0.41 -4.73 -22.56
CA ASP A 202 0.66 -5.13 -23.94
C ASP A 202 1.07 -3.99 -24.90
N GLY A 203 2.14 -4.24 -25.66
CA GLY A 203 2.53 -3.49 -26.85
C GLY A 203 3.31 -4.43 -27.78
N GLY A 204 2.59 -5.12 -28.66
CA GLY A 204 3.12 -6.20 -29.49
C GLY A 204 4.12 -5.76 -30.56
N ALA A 205 4.97 -6.71 -30.96
CA ALA A 205 5.40 -6.94 -32.33
C ALA A 205 6.27 -8.22 -32.40
N GLY A 206 5.88 -9.19 -33.23
CA GLY A 206 6.83 -10.18 -33.77
C GLY A 206 6.28 -11.60 -33.97
N GLY A 207 6.05 -11.96 -35.24
CA GLY A 207 5.94 -13.35 -35.71
C GLY A 207 4.61 -13.63 -36.40
N GLY A 208 4.46 -13.56 -37.72
CA GLY A 208 5.42 -14.01 -38.72
C GLY A 208 5.28 -15.51 -38.90
N SER A 209 4.29 -15.90 -39.71
CA SER A 209 4.22 -17.16 -40.45
C SER A 209 3.47 -16.87 -41.74
#